data_AF-A0A7X6PG20-F1
#
_entry.id   AF-A0A7X6PG20-F1
#
_cell.length_a   1.000
_cell.length_b   1.000
_cell.length_c   1.000
_cell.angle_alpha   90.00
_cell.angle_beta   90.00
_cell.angle_gamma   90.00
#
_symmetry.space_group_name_H-M   'P 1'
#
loop_
_entity.id
_entity.type
_entity.pdbx_description
1 polymer ?
#
loop_
_entity_poly.entity_id
_entity_poly.type
_entity_poly.pdbx_seq_one_letter_code
_entity_poly.pdbx_strand_id
1 'polypeptide(L)' 'VNLSEEDFVVSDGERICQMVISRHERAQWVLVDELEATERGTGGFGHTGN' A
#
# COMPACT_ATOMS: atom_id res chain seq x y z
N VAL A 1 12.04 4.48 7.89
CA VAL A 1 11.71 4.33 9.32
C VAL A 1 12.67 3.32 9.90
N ASN A 2 13.23 3.58 11.08
CA ASN A 2 13.97 2.57 11.83
C ASN A 2 12.99 1.87 12.79
N LEU A 3 12.91 0.55 12.74
CA LEU A 3 12.00 -0.26 13.56
C LEU A 3 12.73 -0.97 14.70
N SER A 4 14.04 -0.73 14.88
CA SER A 4 14.83 -1.26 15.99
C SER A 4 14.81 -0.33 17.21
N GLU A 5 15.36 -0.82 18.31
CA GLU A 5 15.61 -0.05 19.55
C GLU A 5 17.00 0.63 19.55
N GLU A 6 17.75 0.54 18.45
CA GLU A 6 19.11 1.04 18.33
C GLU A 6 19.20 2.20 17.33
N ASP A 7 20.11 3.14 17.56
CA ASP A 7 20.35 4.25 16.64
C ASP A 7 20.92 3.76 15.30
N PHE A 8 20.38 4.31 14.20
CA PHE A 8 20.91 4.11 12.86
C PHE A 8 21.41 5.44 12.28
N VAL A 9 22.73 5.58 12.15
CA VAL A 9 23.37 6.81 11.65
C VAL A 9 23.55 6.71 10.15
N VAL A 10 22.89 7.60 9.41
CA VAL A 10 23.08 7.77 7.97
C VAL A 10 24.21 8.77 7.72
N SER A 11 25.18 8.39 6.90
CA SER A 11 26.29 9.28 6.52
C SER A 11 25.99 10.07 5.25
N ASP A 12 26.70 11.18 5.05
CA ASP A 12 26.61 11.95 3.81
C ASP A 12 26.96 11.09 2.58
N GLY A 13 26.13 11.14 1.54
CA GLY A 13 26.27 10.32 0.33
C GLY A 13 25.74 8.88 0.42
N GLU A 14 25.22 8.44 1.57
CA GLU A 14 24.68 7.09 1.72
C GLU A 14 23.32 6.90 1.02
N ARG A 15 23.15 5.79 0.32
CA ARG A 15 21.90 5.45 -0.37
C ARG A 15 20.93 4.79 0.60
N ILE A 16 19.87 5.50 0.99
CA ILE A 16 18.90 5.05 2.01
C ILE A 16 17.52 4.66 1.46
N CYS A 17 17.29 4.87 0.16
CA CYS A 17 16.05 4.50 -0.52
C CYS A 17 16.25 4.49 -2.05
N GLN A 18 15.20 4.11 -2.77
CA GLN A 18 15.15 4.15 -4.23
C GLN A 18 13.81 4.69 -4.71
N MET A 19 13.82 5.36 -5.86
CA MET A 19 12.63 5.89 -6.51
C MET A 19 12.06 4.86 -7.49
N VAL A 20 10.75 4.69 -7.48
CA VAL A 20 9.99 3.92 -8.47
C VAL A 20 8.97 4.84 -9.11
N ILE A 21 8.97 4.91 -10.44
CA ILE A 21 7.99 5.69 -11.21
C ILE A 21 6.94 4.73 -11.74
N SER A 22 5.70 4.88 -11.26
CA SER A 22 4.57 4.02 -11.63
C SER A 22 3.40 4.85 -12.15
N ARG A 23 2.69 4.32 -13.14
CA ARG A 23 1.42 4.91 -13.63
C ARG A 23 0.38 4.85 -12.50
N HIS A 24 -0.36 5.94 -12.35
CA HIS A 24 -1.55 6.00 -11.50
C HIS A 24 -2.65 6.73 -12.26
N GLU A 25 -3.89 6.48 -11.87
CA GLU A 25 -5.08 7.11 -12.45
C GLU A 25 -5.77 7.97 -11.38
N ARG A 26 -6.43 9.05 -11.81
CA ARG A 26 -7.24 9.89 -10.93
C ARG A 26 -8.70 9.51 -11.06
N ALA A 27 -9.22 8.81 -10.06
CA ALA A 27 -10.63 8.45 -10.02
C ALA A 27 -11.52 9.68 -9.75
N GLN A 28 -12.71 9.68 -10.36
CA GLN A 28 -13.83 10.52 -9.95
C GLN A 28 -14.81 9.65 -9.18
N TRP A 29 -15.28 10.15 -8.05
CA TRP A 29 -16.28 9.44 -7.25
C TRP A 29 -17.63 9.52 -7.94
N VAL A 30 -18.25 8.37 -8.16
CA VAL A 30 -19.63 8.25 -8.64
C VAL A 30 -20.44 7.65 -7.50
N LEU A 31 -21.38 8.42 -6.97
CA LEU A 31 -22.25 7.96 -5.89
C LEU A 31 -23.29 6.98 -6.45
N VAL A 32 -23.43 5.84 -5.77
CA VAL A 32 -24.44 4.80 -6.05
C VAL A 32 -24.99 4.29 -4.73
N ASP A 33 -26.22 3.77 -4.74
CA ASP A 33 -26.86 3.23 -3.52
C ASP A 33 -26.24 1.89 -3.10
N GLU A 34 -25.82 1.07 -4.06
CA GLU A 34 -25.16 -0.23 -3.83
C GLU A 34 -24.14 -0.57 -4.93
N LEU A 35 -23.13 -1.38 -4.57
CA LEU A 35 -22.16 -1.95 -5.51
C LEU A 35 -22.57 -3.37 -5.91
N GLU A 36 -22.23 -3.79 -7.12
CA GLU A 36 -22.48 -5.16 -7.59
C GLU A 36 -21.72 -6.21 -6.75
N ALA A 37 -22.36 -7.34 -6.50
CA ALA A 37 -21.73 -8.48 -5.84
C ALA A 37 -20.63 -9.09 -6.73
N THR A 38 -19.53 -9.52 -6.09
CA THR A 38 -18.45 -10.26 -6.75
C THR A 38 -18.17 -11.54 -5.96
N GLU A 39 -17.50 -12.51 -6.58
CA GLU A 39 -17.12 -13.77 -5.92
C GLU A 39 -16.31 -13.55 -4.63
N ARG A 40 -15.46 -12.51 -4.59
CA ARG A 40 -14.70 -12.12 -3.38
C ARG A 40 -15.60 -11.53 -2.28
N GLY A 41 -16.67 -10.82 -2.66
CA GLY A 41 -17.54 -10.14 -1.72
C GLY A 41 -16.78 -9.25 -0.73
N THR A 42 -17.05 -9.46 0.56
CA THR A 42 -16.41 -8.75 1.70
C THR A 42 -15.10 -9.40 2.17
N GLY A 43 -14.59 -10.41 1.47
CA GLY A 43 -13.37 -11.14 1.84
C GLY A 43 -12.11 -10.25 1.86
N GLY A 44 -11.36 -10.33 2.96
CA GLY A 44 -10.08 -9.63 3.19
C GLY A 44 -9.29 -10.30 4.31
N PHE A 45 -8.13 -9.74 4.69
CA PHE A 45 -7.34 -10.21 5.85
C PHE A 45 -7.04 -11.73 5.87
N GLY A 46 -6.51 -12.27 4.77
CA GLY A 46 -6.20 -13.70 4.70
C GLY A 46 -7.42 -14.60 4.49
N HIS A 47 -8.51 -14.09 3.93
CA HIS A 47 -9.75 -14.85 3.67
C HIS A 47 -9.59 -16.14 2.85
N THR A 48 -8.49 -16.31 2.11
CA THR A 48 -8.17 -17.52 1.34
C THR A 48 -7.42 -18.58 2.16
N GLY A 49 -7.14 -18.32 3.44
CA GLY A 49 -6.34 -19.20 4.29
C GLY A 49 -4.83 -19.01 4.12
N ASN A 50 -4.06 -19.91 4.76
CA ASN A 50 -2.60 -20.04 4.65
C ASN A 50 -2.25 -21.16 3.68
#